data_AF-A0A5B7C6L0-F1
#
_entry.id   AF-A0A5B7C6L0-F1
#
_cell.length_a   1.000
_cell.length_b   1.000
_cell.length_c   1.000
_cell.angle_alpha   90.00
_cell.angle_beta   90.00
_cell.angle_gamma   90.00
#
_symmetry.space_group_name_H-M   'P 1'
#
loop_
_entity.id
_entity.type
_entity.pdbx_description
1 polymer ?
#
loop_
_entity_poly.entity_id
_entity_poly.type
_entity_poly.pdbx_seq_one_letter_code
_entity_poly.pdbx_strand_id
1 'polypeptide(L)'
;FGIAPLIQHYGCVVDLLGRTGHLKEAYEFITGMQVEPDVVLWRSLLNACKVHGDVVMGEKVGKLLLQMQHEQSFVDITDTGEDFIALSNVYASAERWEDVEMVRERMKMKGIETKP
;
A
#
# COMPACT_ATOMS: atom_id res chain seq x y z
N PHE A 1 -9.55 -19.58 -24.88
CA PHE A 1 -9.27 -18.41 -24.03
C PHE A 1 -7.95 -18.66 -23.33
N GLY A 2 -6.93 -17.85 -23.60
CA GLY A 2 -5.54 -18.19 -23.26
C GLY A 2 -4.59 -17.01 -23.41
N ILE A 3 -5.00 -15.84 -22.94
CA ILE A 3 -4.10 -14.68 -22.80
C ILE A 3 -3.63 -14.70 -21.35
N ALA A 4 -2.33 -14.96 -21.15
CA ALA A 4 -1.73 -14.75 -19.84
C ALA A 4 -1.86 -13.26 -19.50
N PRO A 5 -2.48 -12.88 -18.36
CA PRO A 5 -2.64 -11.49 -18.01
C PRO A 5 -1.26 -10.86 -17.80
N LEU A 6 -0.93 -9.85 -18.62
CA LEU A 6 0.18 -8.95 -18.35
C LEU A 6 -0.04 -8.18 -17.04
N ILE A 7 1.04 -7.72 -16.40
CA ILE A 7 1.01 -6.97 -15.14
C ILE A 7 0.03 -5.78 -15.14
N GLN A 8 -0.11 -5.14 -16.31
CA GLN A 8 -1.04 -4.03 -16.55
C GLN A 8 -2.51 -4.42 -16.33
N HIS A 9 -2.91 -5.64 -16.69
CA HIS A 9 -4.28 -6.11 -16.51
C HIS A 9 -4.59 -6.34 -15.01
N TYR A 10 -3.62 -6.84 -14.24
CA TYR A 10 -3.78 -6.98 -12.79
C TYR A 10 -3.96 -5.60 -12.12
N GLY A 11 -3.22 -4.59 -12.58
CA GLY A 11 -3.37 -3.21 -12.11
C GLY A 11 -4.79 -2.67 -12.33
N CYS A 12 -5.38 -2.88 -13.52
CA CYS A 12 -6.75 -2.47 -13.80
C CYS A 12 -7.79 -3.15 -12.89
N VAL A 13 -7.61 -4.45 -12.60
CA VAL A 13 -8.54 -5.18 -11.73
C VAL A 13 -8.46 -4.67 -10.29
N VAL A 14 -7.25 -4.45 -9.77
CA VAL A 14 -7.05 -3.91 -8.42
C VAL A 14 -7.60 -2.47 -8.31
N ASP A 15 -7.35 -1.60 -9.29
CA ASP A 15 -7.91 -0.25 -9.31
C ASP A 15 -9.44 -0.26 -9.34
N LEU A 16 -10.05 -1.14 -10.15
CA LEU A 16 -11.52 -1.28 -10.24
C LEU A 16 -12.13 -1.75 -8.91
N LEU A 17 -11.58 -2.81 -8.31
CA LEU A 17 -12.03 -3.33 -7.03
C LEU A 17 -11.83 -2.30 -5.91
N GLY A 18 -10.67 -1.65 -5.91
CA GLY A 18 -10.33 -0.59 -4.97
C GLY A 18 -11.30 0.60 -5.01
N ARG A 19 -11.58 1.14 -6.20
CA ARG A 19 -12.51 2.28 -6.38
C ARG A 19 -13.96 1.96 -6.03
N THR A 20 -14.34 0.69 -6.07
CA THR A 20 -15.69 0.24 -5.75
C THR A 20 -15.84 -0.20 -4.29
N GLY A 21 -14.77 -0.07 -3.48
CA GLY A 21 -14.78 -0.46 -2.06
C GLY A 21 -14.65 -1.95 -1.79
N HIS A 22 -14.40 -2.77 -2.83
CA HIS A 22 -14.20 -4.21 -2.73
C HIS A 22 -12.76 -4.53 -2.32
N LEU A 23 -12.35 -4.00 -1.16
CA LEU A 23 -10.96 -4.04 -0.70
C LEU A 23 -10.51 -5.46 -0.37
N LYS A 24 -11.40 -6.25 0.23
CA LYS A 24 -11.12 -7.65 0.55
C LYS A 24 -10.92 -8.48 -0.71
N GLU A 25 -11.79 -8.31 -1.71
CA GLU A 25 -11.63 -8.99 -3.00
C GLU A 25 -10.37 -8.53 -3.71
N ALA A 26 -10.01 -7.24 -3.63
CA ALA A 26 -8.75 -6.73 -4.19
C ALA A 26 -7.53 -7.38 -3.51
N TYR A 27 -7.55 -7.52 -2.18
CA TYR A 27 -6.48 -8.20 -1.44
C TYR A 27 -6.37 -9.67 -1.84
N GLU A 28 -7.50 -10.39 -1.85
CA GLU A 28 -7.54 -11.81 -2.23
C GLU A 28 -7.05 -12.01 -3.67
N PHE A 29 -7.47 -11.13 -4.59
CA PHE A 29 -7.03 -11.14 -5.98
C PHE A 29 -5.51 -11.01 -6.09
N ILE A 30 -4.91 -10.04 -5.40
CA ILE A 30 -3.45 -9.84 -5.40
C ILE A 30 -2.74 -11.08 -4.83
N THR A 31 -3.20 -11.63 -3.71
CA THR A 31 -2.57 -12.81 -3.08
C THR A 31 -2.76 -14.11 -3.87
N GLY A 32 -3.79 -14.19 -4.71
CA GLY A 32 -4.10 -15.36 -5.54
C GLY A 32 -3.36 -15.37 -6.89
N MET A 33 -2.55 -14.35 -7.17
CA MET A 33 -1.78 -14.26 -8.42
C MET A 33 -0.73 -15.38 -8.50
N GLN A 34 -0.62 -16.00 -9.67
CA GLN A 34 0.42 -17.01 -9.98
C GLN A 34 1.78 -16.37 -10.28
N VAL A 35 1.85 -15.04 -10.27
CA VAL A 35 3.05 -14.23 -10.47
C VAL A 35 3.26 -13.35 -9.25
N GLU A 36 4.51 -13.04 -8.95
CA GLU A 36 4.84 -12.20 -7.80
C GLU A 36 4.20 -10.81 -7.94
N PRO A 37 3.39 -10.38 -6.96
CA PRO A 37 2.76 -9.07 -7.03
C PRO A 37 3.76 -7.93 -6.89
N ASP A 38 3.68 -6.97 -7.81
CA ASP A 38 4.48 -5.74 -7.75
C ASP A 38 3.98 -4.78 -6.66
N VAL A 39 4.91 -3.99 -6.12
CA VAL A 39 4.70 -2.89 -5.15
C VAL A 39 3.59 -1.95 -5.62
N VAL A 40 3.47 -1.72 -6.93
CA VAL A 40 2.42 -0.88 -7.53
C VAL A 40 1.00 -1.37 -7.23
N LEU A 41 0.77 -2.70 -7.21
CA LEU A 41 -0.54 -3.27 -6.90
C LEU A 41 -0.92 -3.05 -5.44
N TRP A 42 0.05 -3.26 -4.54
CA TRP A 42 -0.13 -3.03 -3.11
C TRP A 42 -0.35 -1.55 -2.78
N ARG A 43 0.37 -0.64 -3.45
CA ARG A 43 0.15 0.81 -3.33
C ARG A 43 -1.24 1.23 -3.77
N SER A 44 -1.73 0.64 -4.86
CA SER A 44 -3.09 0.89 -5.37
C SER A 44 -4.15 0.49 -4.35
N LEU A 45 -3.99 -0.69 -3.73
CA LEU A 45 -4.88 -1.14 -2.66
C LEU A 45 -4.79 -0.27 -1.41
N LEU A 46 -3.58 0.11 -0.97
CA LEU A 46 -3.41 0.99 0.20
C LEU A 46 -4.12 2.34 0.00
N ASN A 47 -4.03 2.92 -1.19
CA ASN A 47 -4.74 4.15 -1.50
C ASN A 47 -6.26 3.96 -1.46
N ALA A 48 -6.78 2.83 -1.93
CA ALA A 48 -8.20 2.50 -1.81
C ALA A 48 -8.65 2.34 -0.35
N CYS A 49 -7.86 1.65 0.49
CA CYS A 49 -8.12 1.54 1.93
C CYS A 49 -8.21 2.92 2.60
N LYS A 50 -7.31 3.85 2.25
CA LYS A 50 -7.35 5.24 2.72
C LYS A 50 -8.64 5.95 2.29
N VAL A 51 -9.04 5.83 1.03
CA VAL A 51 -10.26 6.47 0.50
C VAL A 51 -11.54 5.94 1.16
N HIS A 52 -11.59 4.64 1.41
CA HIS A 52 -12.77 3.97 2.00
C HIS A 52 -12.74 3.88 3.53
N GLY A 53 -11.65 4.29 4.18
CA GLY A 53 -11.52 4.27 5.64
C GLY A 53 -11.33 2.87 6.25
N ASP A 54 -10.91 1.87 5.47
CA ASP A 54 -10.64 0.53 5.99
C ASP A 54 -9.23 0.47 6.60
N VAL A 55 -9.18 0.75 7.91
CA VAL A 55 -7.94 0.85 8.65
C VAL A 55 -7.28 -0.51 8.90
N VAL A 56 -8.07 -1.57 9.07
CA VAL A 56 -7.53 -2.91 9.31
C VAL A 56 -6.81 -3.40 8.06
N MET A 57 -7.42 -3.23 6.89
CA MET A 57 -6.78 -3.62 5.63
C MET A 57 -5.63 -2.68 5.26
N GLY A 58 -5.81 -1.37 5.47
CA GLY A 58 -4.76 -0.39 5.22
C GLY A 58 -3.49 -0.63 6.06
N GLU A 59 -3.65 -0.96 7.35
CA GLU A 59 -2.52 -1.33 8.22
C GLU A 59 -1.82 -2.61 7.72
N LYS A 60 -2.59 -3.63 7.35
CA LYS A 60 -2.06 -4.88 6.83
C LYS A 60 -1.22 -4.67 5.56
N VAL A 61 -1.76 -3.93 4.60
CA VAL A 61 -1.09 -3.66 3.32
C VAL A 61 0.10 -2.71 3.50
N GLY A 62 -0.03 -1.69 4.35
CA GLY A 62 1.06 -0.75 4.64
C GLY A 62 2.27 -1.43 5.29
N LYS A 63 2.05 -2.34 6.25
CA LYS A 63 3.15 -3.13 6.85
C LYS A 63 3.85 -4.01 5.82
N LEU A 64 3.10 -4.62 4.91
CA LEU A 64 3.65 -5.46 3.84
C LEU A 64 4.54 -4.64 2.88
N LEU A 65 4.08 -3.45 2.46
CA LEU A 65 4.88 -2.53 1.64
C LEU A 65 6.21 -2.14 2.30
N LEU A 66 6.17 -1.79 3.59
CA LEU A 66 7.38 -1.45 4.35
C LEU A 66 8.35 -2.62 4.46
N GLN A 67 7.84 -3.86 4.57
CA GLN A 67 8.68 -5.06 4.58
C GLN A 67 9.33 -5.32 3.21
N MET A 68 8.56 -5.19 2.12
CA MET A 68 9.09 -5.37 0.75
C MET A 68 10.21 -4.37 0.43
N GLN A 69 10.09 -3.12 0.90
CA GLN A 69 11.14 -2.11 0.74
C GLN A 69 12.44 -2.49 1.44
N HIS A 70 12.36 -3.16 2.59
CA HIS A 70 13.55 -3.58 3.34
C HIS A 70 14.29 -4.73 2.63
N GLU A 71 13.56 -5.66 2.01
CA GLU A 71 14.12 -6.81 1.30
C GLU A 71 14.77 -6.43 -0.05
N GLN A 72 14.36 -5.33 -0.69
CA GLN A 72 14.84 -4.87 -2.01
C GLN A 72 16.04 -3.91 -1.96
N SER A 73 16.89 -3.99 -0.92
CA SER A 73 17.99 -3.06 -0.60
C SER A 73 19.15 -2.94 -1.63
N PHE A 74 18.92 -3.19 -2.93
CA PHE A 74 19.90 -2.94 -4.00
C PHE A 74 19.36 -2.10 -5.17
N VAL A 75 18.07 -1.77 -5.22
CA VAL A 75 17.54 -0.87 -6.24
C VAL A 75 17.09 0.42 -5.57
N ASP A 76 17.62 1.52 -6.10
CA ASP A 76 17.35 2.92 -5.75
C ASP A 76 15.88 3.28 -6.01
N ILE A 77 14.96 2.63 -5.29
CA ILE A 77 13.60 3.13 -5.10
C ILE A 77 13.68 3.94 -3.82
N THR A 78 13.99 5.23 -4.01
CA THR A 78 13.66 6.31 -3.07
C THR A 78 12.57 5.86 -2.10
N ASP A 79 12.94 5.68 -0.83
CA ASP A 79 12.06 5.40 0.31
C ASP A 79 10.97 6.49 0.28
N THR A 80 9.88 6.20 -0.42
CA THR A 80 9.04 7.26 -0.98
C THR A 80 8.12 7.69 0.14
N GLY A 81 8.27 8.92 0.62
CA GLY A 81 7.46 9.44 1.73
C GLY A 81 5.95 9.28 1.52
N GLU A 82 5.51 9.09 0.28
CA GLU A 82 4.13 8.79 -0.11
C GLU A 82 3.54 7.55 0.58
N ASP A 83 4.29 6.45 0.72
CA ASP A 83 3.78 5.22 1.35
C ASP A 83 3.56 5.42 2.86
N PHE A 84 4.52 6.09 3.50
CA PHE A 84 4.41 6.46 4.91
C PHE A 84 3.28 7.47 5.15
N ILE A 85 3.13 8.48 4.27
CA ILE A 85 2.02 9.43 4.32
C ILE A 85 0.67 8.71 4.16
N ALA A 86 0.57 7.78 3.21
CA ALA A 86 -0.65 7.00 2.99
C ALA A 86 -1.03 6.19 4.25
N LEU A 87 -0.06 5.48 4.86
CA LEU A 87 -0.29 4.73 6.09
C LEU A 87 -0.64 5.64 7.28
N SER A 88 0.07 6.77 7.42
CA SER A 88 -0.23 7.77 8.45
C SER A 88 -1.65 8.32 8.31
N ASN A 89 -2.13 8.55 7.09
CA ASN A 89 -3.49 9.04 6.84
C ASN A 89 -4.55 7.99 7.14
N VAL A 90 -4.26 6.69 6.89
CA VAL A 90 -5.13 5.58 7.29
C VAL A 90 -5.31 5.55 8.81
N TYR A 91 -4.24 5.74 9.59
CA TYR A 91 -4.38 5.81 11.05
C TYR A 91 -5.09 7.09 11.51
N ALA A 92 -4.82 8.22 10.87
CA ALA A 92 -5.45 9.50 11.20
C ALA A 92 -6.97 9.46 10.99
N SER A 93 -7.46 8.79 9.94
CA SER A 93 -8.91 8.67 9.68
C SER A 93 -9.64 7.80 10.71
N ALA A 94 -8.93 6.94 11.45
CA ALA A 94 -9.46 6.18 12.57
C ALA A 94 -9.13 6.78 13.95
N GLU A 95 -8.67 8.04 14.01
CA GLU A 95 -8.31 8.71 15.27
C GLU A 95 -7.22 7.97 16.08
N ARG A 96 -6.42 7.13 15.42
CA ARG A 96 -5.33 6.36 16.02
C ARG A 96 -4.04 7.18 16.07
N TRP A 97 -4.05 8.24 16.87
CA TRP A 97 -2.97 9.23 16.91
C TRP A 97 -1.61 8.67 17.37
N GLU A 98 -1.61 7.66 18.25
CA GLU A 98 -0.38 6.97 18.68
C GLU A 98 0.32 6.26 17.50
N ASP A 99 -0.46 5.61 16.63
CA ASP A 99 0.06 4.95 15.44
C ASP A 99 0.52 5.96 14.38
N VAL A 100 -0.17 7.11 14.26
CA VAL A 100 0.29 8.24 13.44
C VAL A 100 1.67 8.72 13.90
N GLU A 101 1.86 8.91 15.20
CA GLU A 101 3.14 9.33 15.78
C GLU A 101 4.24 8.29 15.49
N MET A 102 3.95 6.99 15.66
CA MET A 102 4.89 5.92 15.36
C MET A 102 5.35 5.92 13.90
N VAL A 103 4.42 6.12 12.95
CA VAL A 103 4.77 6.19 11.52
C VAL A 103 5.65 7.41 11.25
N ARG A 104 5.34 8.57 11.83
CA ARG A 104 6.12 9.80 11.69
C ARG A 104 7.53 9.69 12.27
N GLU A 105 7.68 9.05 13.43
CA GLU A 105 9.01 8.81 14.02
C GLU A 105 9.86 7.91 13.14
N ARG A 106 9.27 6.87 12.52
CA ARG A 106 9.99 6.03 11.54
C ARG A 106 10.40 6.81 10.29
N MET A 107 9.56 7.74 9.81
CA MET A 107 9.92 8.62 8.70
C MET A 107 11.13 9.48 9.03
N LYS A 108 11.17 10.09 10.23
CA LYS A 108 12.30 10.88 10.71
C LYS A 108 13.58 10.05 10.79
N MET A 109 13.52 8.84 11.35
CA MET A 109 14.69 7.95 11.44
C MET A 109 15.26 7.60 10.07
N LYS A 110 14.41 7.51 9.05
CA LYS A 110 14.81 7.23 7.65
C LYS A 110 15.21 8.50 6.86
N GLY A 111 15.17 9.69 7.47
CA GLY A 111 15.49 10.94 6.78
C GLY A 111 14.44 11.34 5.72
N ILE A 112 13.22 10.82 5.80
CA ILE A 112 12.14 11.14 4.88
C ILE A 112 11.50 12.47 5.30
N GLU A 113 11.75 13.52 4.54
CA GLU A 113 11.14 14.83 4.75
C GLU A 113 9.73 14.87 4.14
N THR A 114 8.72 15.09 4.96
CA THR A 114 7.39 15.50 4.48
C THR A 114 7.42 16.99 4.16
N LYS A 115 7.13 17.37 2.91
CA LYS A 115 6.80 18.77 2.61
C LYS A 115 5.52 19.14 3.39
N PRO A 116 5.50 20.29 4.07
CA PRO A 116 4.33 20.74 4.83
C PRO A 116 3.11 20.99 3.93
#